data_AF-A0A967GW25-F1
#
_entry.id   AF-A0A967GW25-F1
#
_cell.length_a   1.000
_cell.length_b   1.000
_cell.length_c   1.000
_cell.angle_alpha   90.00
_cell.angle_beta   90.00
_cell.angle_gamma   90.00
#
_symmetry.space_group_name_H-M   'P 1'
#
loop_
_entity.id
_entity.type
_entity.pdbx_description
1 polymer ?
#
loop_
_entity_poly.entity_id
_entity_poly.type
_entity_poly.pdbx_seq_one_letter_code
_entity_poly.pdbx_strand_id
1 'polypeptide(L)'
;MPRFLAIALALTILPGALTAAGKKTPDLTVSFHLQAEPGDRHVFKQLTAGKEVVFRASPEISTRDIVAFRPFPADDGQSYGAVF
;
A
#
# COMPACT_ATOMS: atom_id res chain seq x y z
N MET A 1 8.74 -31.16 38.58
CA MET A 1 9.81 -30.28 38.06
C MET A 1 9.88 -30.17 36.53
N PRO A 2 9.72 -31.22 35.70
CA PRO A 2 9.92 -31.08 34.24
C PRO A 2 8.82 -30.28 33.53
N ARG A 3 7.58 -30.31 34.03
CA ARG A 3 6.45 -29.53 33.48
C ARG A 3 6.62 -28.02 33.62
N PHE A 4 7.10 -27.55 34.77
CA PHE A 4 7.34 -26.12 35.01
C PHE A 4 8.47 -25.59 34.12
N LEU A 5 9.50 -26.41 33.87
CA LEU A 5 10.59 -26.06 32.98
C LEU A 5 10.12 -25.97 31.51
N ALA A 6 9.27 -26.89 31.07
CA ALA A 6 8.68 -26.87 29.73
C ALA A 6 7.78 -25.65 29.51
N ILE A 7 6.98 -25.27 30.52
CA ILE A 7 6.12 -24.07 30.46
C ILE A 7 6.97 -22.80 30.44
N ALA A 8 8.00 -22.71 31.27
CA ALA A 8 8.93 -21.58 31.29
C ALA A 8 9.64 -21.42 29.93
N LEU A 9 10.06 -22.53 29.31
CA LEU A 9 10.68 -22.53 27.99
C LEU A 9 9.69 -22.14 26.86
N ALA A 10 8.42 -22.53 26.97
CA ALA A 10 7.40 -22.12 26.01
C ALA A 10 7.09 -20.61 26.10
N LEU A 11 7.11 -20.05 27.32
CA LEU A 11 6.89 -18.61 27.57
C LEU A 11 8.02 -17.72 27.05
N THR A 12 9.26 -18.21 26.97
CA THR A 12 10.38 -17.42 26.44
C THR A 12 10.40 -17.36 24.91
N ILE A 13 9.78 -18.32 24.22
CA ILE A 13 9.73 -18.38 22.75
C ILE A 13 8.52 -17.60 22.18
N LEU A 14 7.45 -17.45 22.97
CA LEU A 14 6.21 -16.79 22.56
C LEU A 14 6.36 -15.32 22.08
N PRO A 15 7.20 -14.46 22.69
CA PRO A 15 7.33 -13.06 22.28
C PRO A 15 7.86 -12.89 20.85
N GLY A 16 8.76 -13.76 20.40
CA GLY A 16 9.33 -13.73 19.05
C GLY A 16 8.35 -14.21 17.97
N ALA A 17 7.35 -15.00 18.34
CA ALA A 17 6.28 -15.43 17.42
C ALA A 17 5.12 -14.40 17.33
N LEU A 18 5.05 -13.47 18.29
CA LEU A 18 4.02 -12.42 18.35
C LEU A 18 4.48 -11.10 17.73
N THR A 19 5.73 -10.99 17.28
CA THR A 19 6.11 -9.89 16.39
C THR A 19 5.42 -10.13 15.05
N ALA A 20 4.23 -9.56 14.90
CA ALA A 20 3.64 -9.33 13.60
C ALA A 20 4.67 -8.51 12.81
N ALA A 21 5.47 -9.19 11.98
CA ALA A 21 6.30 -8.56 10.98
C ALA A 21 5.35 -7.95 9.95
N GLY A 22 4.79 -6.79 10.31
CA GLY A 22 3.97 -5.99 9.44
C GLY A 22 4.76 -5.77 8.16
N LYS A 23 4.17 -6.12 7.02
CA LYS A 23 4.80 -5.83 5.73
C LYS A 23 5.16 -4.34 5.74
N LYS A 24 6.44 -4.03 5.56
CA LYS A 24 6.90 -2.64 5.48
C LYS A 24 6.03 -1.95 4.44
N THR A 25 5.29 -0.92 4.87
CA THR A 25 4.48 -0.13 3.95
C THR A 25 5.43 0.48 2.91
N PRO A 26 5.14 0.36 1.61
CA PRO A 26 5.98 0.97 0.62
C PRO A 26 5.99 2.49 0.80
N ASP A 27 7.18 3.09 0.71
CA ASP A 27 7.38 4.52 0.88
C ASP A 27 6.62 5.34 -0.20
N LEU A 28 6.30 4.71 -1.35
CA LEU A 28 5.48 5.26 -2.42
C LEU A 28 4.59 4.16 -3.03
N THR A 29 3.32 4.50 -3.29
CA THR A 29 2.41 3.67 -4.10
C THR A 29 1.79 4.55 -5.18
N VAL A 30 1.85 4.07 -6.42
CA VAL A 30 1.23 4.68 -7.61
C VAL A 30 0.21 3.71 -8.18
N SER A 31 -0.99 4.20 -8.49
CA SER A 31 -2.03 3.44 -9.16
C SER A 31 -2.86 4.30 -10.10
N PHE A 32 -3.33 3.71 -11.20
CA PHE A 32 -4.18 4.34 -12.18
C PHE A 32 -5.53 3.63 -12.21
N HIS A 33 -6.59 4.38 -11.99
CA HIS A 33 -7.96 3.88 -11.92
C HIS A 33 -8.75 4.38 -13.12
N LEU A 34 -9.53 3.50 -13.72
CA LEU A 34 -10.42 3.88 -14.81
C LEU A 34 -11.72 4.44 -14.26
N GLN A 35 -12.31 5.37 -15.00
CA GLN A 35 -13.67 5.85 -14.73
C GLN A 35 -14.62 4.65 -14.77
N ALA A 36 -15.52 4.59 -13.78
CA ALA A 36 -16.46 3.49 -13.66
C ALA A 36 -17.57 3.58 -14.72
N GLU A 37 -18.01 2.41 -15.18
CA GLU A 37 -19.16 2.25 -16.07
C GLU A 37 -20.42 1.86 -15.28
N PRO A 38 -21.63 2.05 -15.85
CA PRO A 38 -22.86 1.57 -15.24
C PRO A 38 -22.81 0.06 -14.98
N GLY A 39 -22.98 -0.34 -13.71
CA GLY A 39 -22.94 -1.74 -13.28
C GLY A 39 -21.62 -2.14 -12.60
N ASP A 40 -20.59 -1.30 -12.66
CA ASP A 40 -19.36 -1.52 -11.90
C ASP A 40 -19.64 -1.57 -10.40
N ARG A 41 -19.04 -2.57 -9.73
CA ARG A 41 -19.09 -2.77 -8.29
C ARG A 41 -17.77 -2.34 -7.68
N HIS A 42 -17.81 -1.86 -6.43
CA HIS A 42 -16.65 -1.31 -5.71
C HIS A 42 -16.04 -0.11 -6.44
N VAL A 43 -16.62 1.06 -6.19
CA VAL A 43 -16.24 2.32 -6.79
C VAL A 43 -15.94 3.36 -5.71
N PHE A 44 -15.20 4.40 -6.08
CA PHE A 44 -15.00 5.58 -5.23
C PHE A 44 -15.22 6.85 -6.03
N LYS A 45 -15.52 7.94 -5.32
CA LYS A 45 -15.73 9.27 -5.91
C LYS A 45 -14.48 10.12 -5.71
N GLN A 46 -14.13 10.92 -6.71
CA GLN A 46 -13.04 11.87 -6.63
C GLN A 46 -13.36 13.12 -7.44
N LEU A 47 -12.99 14.29 -6.90
CA LEU A 47 -13.08 15.56 -7.61
C LEU A 47 -11.94 15.64 -8.63
N THR A 48 -12.28 15.66 -9.91
CA THR A 48 -11.33 15.71 -11.03
C THR A 48 -11.76 16.81 -11.98
N ALA A 49 -10.86 17.77 -12.26
CA ALA A 49 -11.13 18.92 -13.14
C ALA A 49 -12.44 19.68 -12.79
N GLY A 50 -12.72 19.83 -11.49
CA GLY A 50 -13.91 20.54 -11.00
C GLY A 50 -15.23 19.76 -11.08
N LYS A 51 -15.19 18.47 -11.43
CA LYS A 51 -16.37 17.59 -11.46
C LYS A 51 -16.14 16.38 -10.57
N GLU A 52 -17.19 15.95 -9.86
CA GLU A 52 -17.15 14.67 -9.16
C GLU A 52 -17.26 13.54 -10.19
N VAL A 53 -16.24 12.69 -10.24
CA VAL A 53 -16.15 11.54 -11.15
C VAL A 53 -16.07 10.26 -10.30
N VAL A 54 -16.68 9.19 -10.79
CA VAL A 54 -16.69 7.87 -10.15
C VAL A 54 -15.64 6.99 -10.83
N PHE A 55 -14.80 6.33 -10.05
CA PHE A 55 -13.72 5.46 -10.53
C PHE A 55 -13.86 4.05 -9.96
N ARG A 56 -13.39 3.06 -10.71
CA ARG A 56 -13.27 1.67 -10.23
C ARG A 56 -12.24 1.60 -9.11
N ALA A 57 -12.59 0.96 -7.99
CA ALA A 57 -11.67 0.82 -6.85
C ALA A 57 -10.48 -0.08 -7.16
N SER A 58 -10.65 -1.07 -8.06
CA SER A 58 -9.52 -1.84 -8.58
C SER A 58 -8.75 -0.99 -9.58
N PRO A 59 -7.42 -0.83 -9.44
CA PRO A 59 -6.62 -0.14 -10.44
C PRO A 59 -6.47 -1.01 -11.69
N GLU A 60 -6.29 -0.34 -12.83
CA GLU A 60 -5.91 -0.98 -14.09
C GLU A 60 -4.39 -1.14 -14.18
N ILE A 61 -3.65 -0.16 -13.64
CA ILE A 61 -2.19 -0.19 -13.52
C ILE A 61 -1.83 0.10 -12.07
N SER A 62 -1.00 -0.75 -11.49
CA SER A 62 -0.49 -0.63 -10.12
C SER A 62 1.02 -0.42 -10.13
N THR A 63 1.58 -0.12 -8.95
CA THR A 63 3.03 0.06 -8.78
C THR A 63 3.83 -1.17 -9.22
N ARG A 64 3.24 -2.37 -9.15
CA ARG A 64 3.90 -3.62 -9.56
C ARG A 64 4.08 -3.73 -11.07
N ASP A 65 3.27 -3.01 -11.83
CA ASP A 65 3.30 -2.99 -13.29
C ASP A 65 4.33 -1.97 -13.83
N ILE A 66 4.89 -1.13 -12.95
CA ILE A 66 5.86 -0.09 -13.30
C ILE A 66 7.27 -0.63 -13.08
N VAL A 67 7.99 -0.92 -14.18
CA VAL A 67 9.37 -1.43 -14.13
C VAL A 67 10.39 -0.34 -13.79
N ALA A 68 10.16 0.87 -14.29
CA ALA A 68 10.98 2.04 -14.02
C ALA A 68 10.17 3.31 -14.25
N PHE A 69 10.50 4.38 -13.53
CA PHE A 69 10.07 5.74 -13.83
C PHE A 69 11.26 6.69 -13.67
N ARG A 70 11.20 7.86 -14.29
CA ARG A 70 12.27 8.86 -14.24
C ARG A 70 11.90 9.95 -13.23
N PRO A 71 12.43 9.92 -12.00
CA PRO A 71 12.20 10.99 -11.03
C PRO A 71 12.94 12.26 -11.43
N PHE A 72 12.48 13.41 -10.93
CA PHE A 72 13.19 14.69 -11.04
C PHE A 72 13.19 15.40 -9.67
N PRO A 73 14.20 16.21 -9.33
CA PRO A 73 14.21 16.98 -8.10
C PRO A 73 13.00 17.93 -8.06
N ALA A 74 12.27 17.96 -6.95
CA ALA A 74 11.22 18.94 -6.74
C ALA A 74 11.81 20.30 -6.31
N ASP A 75 11.04 21.37 -6.50
CA ASP A 75 11.45 22.76 -6.17
C ASP A 75 11.67 22.99 -4.66
N ASP A 76 11.21 22.07 -3.81
CA ASP A 76 11.40 22.12 -2.35
C ASP A 76 12.82 21.71 -1.90
N GLY A 77 13.63 21.16 -2.81
CA GLY A 77 14.98 20.67 -2.53
C GLY A 77 15.05 19.48 -1.56
N GLN A 78 13.92 18.85 -1.25
CA GLN A 78 13.80 17.75 -0.29
C GLN A 78 13.13 16.51 -0.88
N SER A 79 12.29 16.68 -1.91
CA SER A 79 11.50 15.62 -2.51
C SER A 79 11.84 15.42 -4.00
N TYR A 80 11.27 14.35 -4.56
CA TYR A 80 11.35 14.04 -5.98
C TYR A 80 9.95 14.02 -6.57
N GLY A 81 9.79 14.65 -7.73
CA GLY A 81 8.60 14.52 -8.55
C GLY A 81 8.67 13.28 -9.46
N ALA A 82 7.50 12.88 -9.96
CA ALA A 82 7.36 11.87 -11.01
C ALA A 82 6.46 12.43 -12.12
N VAL A 83 6.79 12.13 -13.37
CA VAL A 83 6.01 12.53 -14.55
C VAL A 83 5.32 11.29 -15.11
N PHE A 84 4.02 11.40 -15.40
CA PHE A 84 3.18 10.37 -16.01
C PHE A 84 2.37 10.95 -17.16
#